data_AF-A0A3D2WG36-F1
#
_entry.id   AF-A0A3D2WG36-F1
#
_cell.length_a   1.000
_cell.length_b   1.000
_cell.length_c   1.000
_cell.angle_alpha   90.00
_cell.angle_beta   90.00
_cell.angle_gamma   90.00
#
_symmetry.space_group_name_H-M   'P 1'
#
loop_
_entity.id
_entity.type
_entity.pdbx_description
1 polymer ?
#
loop_
_entity_poly.entity_id
_entity_poly.type
_entity_poly.pdbx_seq_one_letter_code
_entity_poly.pdbx_strand_id
1 'polypeptide(L)' 'MTESSSPKAVSLEIFRHLFTALCEEMGATLKRASFSPNIKERRDYSCALF' A
#
# COMPACT_ATOMS: atom_id res chain seq x y z
N MET A 1 -19.23 -31.99 -2.59
CA MET A 1 -17.82 -32.15 -2.16
C MET A 1 -17.60 -31.15 -1.04
N THR A 2 -17.56 -31.68 0.17
CA THR A 2 -17.66 -30.99 1.45
C THR A 2 -16.46 -30.10 1.76
N GLU A 3 -16.75 -28.97 2.42
CA GLU A 3 -15.85 -27.94 2.93
C GLU A 3 -14.67 -28.48 3.74
N SER A 4 -13.51 -27.82 3.66
CA SER A 4 -12.50 -27.87 4.72
C SER A 4 -11.91 -26.49 5.00
N SER A 5 -12.10 -26.08 6.26
CA SER A 5 -11.82 -24.82 6.93
C SER A 5 -10.38 -24.31 6.78
N SER A 6 -10.17 -22.99 6.61
CA SER A 6 -8.81 -22.44 6.66
C SER A 6 -8.80 -20.90 6.78
N PRO A 7 -7.84 -20.29 7.50
CA PRO A 7 -7.67 -18.83 7.71
C PRO A 7 -7.54 -17.94 6.46
N LYS A 8 -7.88 -18.42 5.26
CA LYS A 8 -7.69 -17.74 3.97
C LYS A 8 -8.32 -16.36 3.88
N ALA A 9 -9.52 -16.15 4.42
CA ALA A 9 -10.15 -14.82 4.44
C ALA A 9 -9.38 -13.85 5.35
N VAL A 10 -8.98 -14.31 6.54
CA VAL A 10 -8.17 -13.51 7.48
C VAL A 10 -6.80 -13.22 6.89
N SER A 11 -6.13 -14.22 6.30
CA SER A 11 -4.84 -14.05 5.63
C SER A 11 -4.94 -13.07 4.45
N LEU A 12 -6.01 -13.15 3.63
CA LEU A 12 -6.23 -12.21 2.53
C LEU A 12 -6.36 -10.77 3.04
N GLU A 13 -7.14 -10.56 4.09
CA GLU A 13 -7.26 -9.23 4.71
C GLU A 13 -5.93 -8.75 5.31
N ILE A 14 -5.15 -9.63 5.93
CA ILE A 14 -3.80 -9.27 6.42
C ILE A 14 -2.94 -8.78 5.25
N PHE A 15 -2.87 -9.53 4.15
CA PHE A 15 -2.10 -9.13 2.97
C PHE A 15 -2.62 -7.83 2.35
N ARG A 16 -3.94 -7.64 2.29
CA ARG A 16 -4.55 -6.40 1.81
C ARG A 16 -4.06 -5.19 2.61
N HIS A 17 -4.08 -5.29 3.94
CA HIS A 17 -3.61 -4.20 4.82
C HIS A 17 -2.10 -4.00 4.72
N LEU A 18 -1.30 -5.09 4.66
CA LEU A 18 0.15 -5.01 4.51
C LEU A 18 0.56 -4.28 3.23
N PHE A 19 -0.05 -4.62 2.09
CA PHE A 19 0.29 -3.98 0.81
C PHE A 19 -0.19 -2.53 0.74
N THR A 20 -1.36 -2.24 1.34
CA THR A 20 -1.86 -0.87 1.43
C THR A 20 -0.92 -0.01 2.26
N ALA A 21 -0.57 -0.47 3.48
CA ALA A 21 0.35 0.23 4.37
C ALA A 21 1.74 0.43 3.73
N LEU A 22 2.23 -0.58 3.00
CA LEU A 22 3.51 -0.47 2.28
C LEU A 22 3.47 0.65 1.22
N CYS A 23 2.42 0.72 0.40
CA CYS A 23 2.28 1.76 -0.60
C CYS A 23 2.15 3.17 0.03
N GLU A 24 1.46 3.27 1.16
CA GLU A 24 1.33 4.52 1.93
C GLU A 24 2.68 4.99 2.47
N GLU A 25 3.46 4.10 3.08
CA GLU A 25 4.79 4.42 3.61
C GLU A 25 5.78 4.79 2.50
N MET A 26 5.73 4.11 1.35
CA MET A 26 6.50 4.49 0.16
C MET A 26 6.15 5.91 -0.30
N GLY A 27 4.85 6.22 -0.39
CA GLY A 27 4.38 7.54 -0.79
C GLY A 27 4.76 8.64 0.21
N ALA A 28 4.66 8.37 1.51
CA ALA A 28 5.07 9.29 2.56
C ALA A 28 6.58 9.55 2.53
N THR A 29 7.38 8.52 2.28
CA THR A 29 8.84 8.63 2.16
C THR A 29 9.24 9.42 0.93
N LEU A 30 8.62 9.15 -0.23
CA LEU A 30 8.85 9.90 -1.46
C LEU A 30 8.56 11.40 -1.28
N LYS A 31 7.43 11.75 -0.65
CA LYS A 31 7.08 13.15 -0.39
C LYS A 31 8.09 13.86 0.51
N ARG A 32 8.57 13.18 1.56
CA ARG A 32 9.56 13.76 2.50
C ARG A 32 10.92 13.97 1.83
N ALA A 33 11.34 13.04 0.99
CA ALA A 33 12.64 13.08 0.32
C ALA A 33 12.66 14.00 -0.92
N SER A 34 11.51 14.32 -1.52
CA SER A 34 11.44 15.08 -2.75
C SER A 34 11.64 16.59 -2.56
N PHE A 35 12.32 17.21 -3.53
CA PHE A 35 12.47 18.66 -3.67
C PHE A 35 11.52 19.28 -4.70
N SER A 36 10.81 18.46 -5.50
CA SER A 36 9.92 18.94 -6.55
C SER A 36 8.62 19.51 -5.96
N PRO A 37 8.21 20.75 -6.30
CA PRO A 37 6.93 21.32 -5.88
C PRO A 37 5.73 20.47 -6.33
N ASN A 38 5.80 19.83 -7.50
CA ASN A 38 4.76 18.91 -7.96
C ASN A 38 4.54 17.75 -6.99
N ILE A 39 5.60 17.25 -6.36
CA ILE A 39 5.50 16.13 -5.40
C ILE A 39 5.24 16.64 -3.97
N LYS A 40 5.95 17.68 -3.53
CA LYS A 40 5.93 18.14 -2.13
C LYS A 40 4.68 18.94 -1.78
N GLU A 41 4.24 19.82 -2.69
CA GLU A 41 3.13 20.75 -2.49
C GLU A 41 1.86 20.25 -3.18
N ARG A 42 1.94 19.99 -4.49
CA ARG A 42 0.78 19.58 -5.30
C ARG A 42 0.40 18.11 -5.11
N ARG A 43 1.32 17.27 -4.60
CA ARG A 43 1.15 15.83 -4.39
C ARG A 43 0.74 15.07 -5.65
N ASP A 44 1.27 15.48 -6.79
CA ASP A 44 1.08 14.81 -8.08
C ASP A 44 1.98 13.58 -8.18
N TYR A 45 1.69 12.55 -7.38
CA TYR A 45 2.39 11.26 -7.43
C TYR A 45 1.50 10.14 -6.90
N SER A 46 1.83 8.90 -7.26
CA SER A 46 1.21 7.68 -6.74
C SER A 46 2.25 6.59 -6.54
N CYS A 47 2.04 5.72 -5.56
CA CYS A 47 2.84 4.51 -5.34
C CYS A 47 1.95 3.27 -5.50
N ALA A 48 2.42 2.29 -6.26
CA ALA A 48 1.71 1.03 -6.52
C ALA A 48 2.69 -0.15 -6.53
N LEU A 49 2.19 -1.32 -6.16
CA LEU A 49 2.85 -2.62 -6.32
C LEU A 49 2.25 -3.36 -7.52
N PHE A 50 3.09 -4.05 -8.29
CA PHE A 50 2.70 -4.84 -9.47
C PHE A 50 3.35 -6.23 -9.40
#